data_AF-A0A453IUQ5-F1
#
_entry.id   AF-A0A453IUQ5-F1
#
_cell.length_a   1.000
_cell.length_b   1.000
_cell.length_c   1.000
_cell.angle_alpha   90.00
_cell.angle_beta   90.00
_cell.angle_gamma   90.00
#
_symmetry.space_group_name_H-M   'P 1'
#
loop_
_entity.id
_entity.type
_entity.pdbx_description
1 polymer ?
#
loop_
_entity_poly.entity_id
_entity_poly.type
_entity_poly.pdbx_seq_one_letter_code
_entity_poly.pdbx_strand_id
1 'polypeptide(L)' 'LKVRHPHRITILRGNHESRQITQVYGFYDECLRKYGNANVWKIFTDLFDYFPLTALV' A
#
# COMPACT_ATOMS: atom_id res chain seq x y z
N LEU A 1 -7.09 9.62 6.14
CA LEU A 1 -7.78 9.29 7.42
C LEU A 1 -6.82 8.84 8.52
N LYS A 2 -6.00 7.80 8.31
CA LYS A 2 -5.04 7.30 9.31
C LYS A 2 -4.19 8.40 9.97
N VAL A 3 -3.62 9.32 9.18
CA VAL A 3 -2.83 10.47 9.69
C VAL A 3 -3.63 11.38 10.63
N ARG A 4 -4.90 11.63 10.34
CA ARG A 4 -5.79 12.48 11.16
C ARG A 4 -6.31 11.77 12.41
N HIS A 5 -6.43 10.45 12.37
CA HIS A 5 -7.00 9.64 13.44
C HIS A 5 -6.11 8.43 13.77
N PRO A 6 -4.86 8.65 14.23
CA PRO A 6 -3.86 7.58 14.37
C PRO A 6 -4.28 6.48 15.35
N HIS A 7 -5.08 6.80 16.37
CA HIS A 7 -5.53 5.86 17.41
C HIS A 7 -6.91 5.25 17.15
N ARG A 8 -7.66 5.73 16.14
CA ARG A 8 -9.01 5.21 15.84
C ARG A 8 -9.06 4.31 14.62
N ILE A 9 -8.03 4.38 13.77
CA ILE A 9 -7.95 3.62 12.52
C ILE A 9 -6.69 2.79 12.55
N THR A 10 -6.83 1.47 12.51
CA THR A 10 -5.73 0.53 12.34
C THR A 10 -5.80 -0.03 10.91
N ILE A 11 -4.67 -0.06 10.22
CA ILE A 11 -4.56 -0.63 8.88
C ILE A 11 -3.62 -1.81 9.01
N LEU A 12 -4.07 -2.99 8.57
CA LEU A 12 -3.25 -4.20 8.52
C LEU A 12 -2.82 -4.47 7.09
N ARG A 13 -1.74 -5.22 6.92
CA ARG A 13 -1.25 -5.66 5.61
C ARG A 13 -2.10 -6.84 5.11
N GLY A 14 -2.73 -6.69 3.96
CA GLY A 14 -3.33 -7.81 3.23
C GLY A 14 -2.35 -8.41 2.21
N ASN A 15 -2.81 -9.43 1.49
CA ASN A 15 -2.03 -10.10 0.46
C ASN A 15 -1.79 -9.22 -0.79
N HIS A 16 -2.69 -8.27 -1.06
CA HIS A 16 -2.58 -7.36 -2.19
C HIS A 16 -1.61 -6.19 -1.94
N GLU A 17 -1.21 -5.95 -0.71
CA GLU A 17 -0.25 -4.92 -0.30
C GLU A 17 1.20 -5.45 -0.40
N SER A 18 1.56 -6.01 -1.56
CA SER A 18 2.89 -6.58 -1.84
C SER A 18 3.38 -6.23 -3.25
N ARG A 19 4.70 -6.17 -3.45
CA ARG A 19 5.31 -5.84 -4.76
C ARG A 19 4.87 -6.83 -5.84
N GLN A 20 4.87 -8.12 -5.53
CA GLN A 20 4.50 -9.17 -6.47
C GLN A 20 3.06 -9.02 -6.96
N ILE A 21 2.10 -8.83 -6.05
CA ILE A 21 0.69 -8.74 -6.44
C ILE A 21 0.40 -7.40 -7.12
N THR A 22 0.90 -6.29 -6.59
CA THR A 22 0.66 -4.97 -7.20
C THR A 22 1.27 -4.79 -8.59
N GLN A 23 2.36 -5.50 -8.89
CA GLN A 23 2.99 -5.46 -10.21
C GLN A 23 2.20 -6.22 -11.27
N VAL A 24 1.60 -7.36 -10.90
CA VAL A 24 0.87 -8.22 -11.84
C VAL A 24 -0.60 -7.82 -11.98
N TYR A 25 -1.22 -7.37 -10.89
CA TYR A 25 -2.66 -7.13 -10.81
C TYR A 25 -3.05 -5.64 -11.00
N GLY A 26 -2.31 -4.93 -11.84
CA GLY A 26 -2.72 -3.63 -12.42
C GLY A 26 -2.43 -2.38 -11.58
N PHE A 27 -2.06 -2.48 -10.30
CA PHE A 27 -1.76 -1.29 -9.49
C PHE A 27 -0.49 -0.55 -9.98
N TYR A 28 0.52 -1.29 -10.44
CA TYR A 28 1.70 -0.73 -11.08
C TYR A 28 1.33 0.07 -12.34
N ASP A 29 0.58 -0.54 -13.26
CA ASP A 29 0.16 0.10 -14.50
C ASP A 29 -0.74 1.31 -14.25
N GLU A 30 -1.60 1.23 -13.24
CA GLU A 30 -2.43 2.35 -12.82
C GLU A 30 -1.57 3.54 -12.35
N CYS A 31 -0.56 3.27 -11.52
CA CYS A 31 0.37 4.30 -11.06
C CYS A 31 1.16 4.90 -12.24
N LEU A 32 1.68 4.07 -13.13
CA LEU A 32 2.41 4.52 -14.32
C LEU A 32 1.54 5.39 -15.22
N ARG A 33 0.29 4.97 -15.48
CA ARG A 33 -0.66 5.71 -16.32
C ARG A 33 -1.10 7.04 -15.71
N LYS A 34 -1.31 7.08 -14.39
CA LYS A 34 -1.81 8.28 -13.70
C LYS A 34 -0.71 9.31 -13.42
N TYR A 35 0.50 8.86 -13.11
CA TYR A 35 1.59 9.71 -12.63
C TYR A 35 2.77 9.81 -13.61
N GLY A 36 2.71 9.11 -14.74
CA GLY A 36 3.74 9.13 -15.79
C GLY A 36 5.04 8.40 -15.43
N ASN A 37 5.15 7.85 -14.22
CA ASN A 37 6.29 7.07 -13.75
C ASN A 37 5.89 6.12 -12.60
N ALA A 38 6.80 5.22 -12.24
CA ALA A 38 6.59 4.23 -11.19
C ALA A 38 6.95 4.71 -9.76
N ASN A 39 7.29 5.99 -9.56
CA ASN A 39 7.73 6.47 -8.24
C ASN A 39 6.61 6.34 -7.19
N VAL A 40 5.37 6.63 -7.58
CA VAL A 40 4.22 6.50 -6.69
C VAL A 40 4.01 5.05 -6.28
N TRP A 41 4.09 4.12 -7.24
CA TRP A 41 4.04 2.67 -6.95
C TRP A 41 5.14 2.26 -5.96
N LYS A 42 6.38 2.72 -6.18
CA LYS A 42 7.51 2.42 -5.29
C LYS A 42 7.24 2.90 -3.86
N ILE A 43 6.80 4.14 -3.68
CA ILE A 43 6.46 4.72 -2.37
C ILE A 43 5.36 3.90 -1.68
N PHE A 44 4.32 3.48 -2.41
CA PHE A 44 3.27 2.62 -1.83
C PHE A 44 3.82 1.27 -1.39
N THR A 45 4.64 0.62 -2.23
CA THR A 45 5.21 -0.69 -1.86
C THR A 45 6.16 -0.61 -0.68
N ASP A 46 6.90 0.49 -0.54
CA ASP A 46 7.75 0.74 0.63
C ASP A 46 6.88 1.00 1.88
N LEU A 47 5.77 1.74 1.75
CA LEU A 47 4.79 1.96 2.83
C LEU A 47 4.16 0.64 3.30
N PHE A 48 3.79 -0.26 2.39
CA PHE A 48 3.16 -1.54 2.72
C PHE A 48 4.05 -2.43 3.59
N ASP A 49 5.37 -2.28 3.51
CA ASP A 49 6.30 -3.03 4.37
C ASP A 49 6.23 -2.61 5.84
N TYR A 50 5.64 -1.45 6.16
CA TYR A 50 5.41 -0.99 7.53
C TYR A 50 4.01 -1.35 8.07
N PHE A 51 3.14 -1.97 7.27
CA PHE A 51 1.81 -2.34 7.75
C PHE A 51 1.89 -3.57 8.68
N PRO A 52 1.28 -3.52 9.88
CA PRO A 52 1.22 -4.67 10.78
C PRO A 52 0.48 -5.86 10.14
N LEU A 53 0.93 -7.08 10.45
CA LEU A 53 0.30 -8.30 9.92
C LEU A 53 -0.97 -8.71 10.67
N THR A 54 -1.07 -8.35 11.96
CA THR A 54 -2.18 -8.75 12.82
C THR A 54 -2.47 -7.70 13.88
N ALA A 55 -3.64 -7.79 14.49
CA ALA A 55 -4.03 -7.04 15.67
C ALA A 55 -4.69 -8.00 16.67
N LEU A 56 -4.46 -7.76 17.96
CA LEU A 56 -5.20 -8.40 19.04
C LEU A 56 -6.33 -7.47 19.48
N VAL A 57 -7.52 -8.03 19.67
CA VAL A 57 -8.73 -7.32 20.10
C VAL A 57 -9.23 -7.94 21.39
#